data_AF-A0A7V2TQG4-F1
#
_entry.id   AF-A0A7V2TQG4-F1
#
_cell.length_a   1.000
_cell.length_b   1.000
_cell.length_c   1.000
_cell.angle_alpha   90.00
_cell.angle_beta   90.00
_cell.angle_gamma   90.00
#
_symmetry.space_group_name_H-M   'P 1'
#
loop_
_entity.id
_entity.type
_entity.pdbx_description
1 polymer ?
#
loop_
_entity_poly.entity_id
_entity_poly.type
_entity_poly.pdbx_seq_one_letter_code
_entity_poly.pdbx_strand_id
1 'polypeptide(L)' 'MKREDQIARLTEPGTVWDFLVVGGGATGLGVAVDAASRGHRVALVDRHDLLGR' A
#
# COMPACT_ATOMS: atom_id res chain seq x y z
N MET A 1 14.61 1.16 0.05
CA MET A 1 13.58 1.21 -1.01
C MET A 1 13.50 2.63 -1.53
N LYS A 2 13.49 2.84 -2.84
CA LYS A 2 13.28 4.18 -3.42
C LYS A 2 11.81 4.37 -3.78
N ARG A 3 11.30 5.59 -3.62
CA ARG A 3 9.91 5.94 -3.94
C ARG A 3 9.56 5.63 -5.41
N GLU A 4 10.51 5.83 -6.31
CA GLU A 4 10.36 5.57 -7.75
C GLU A 4 10.03 4.09 -8.01
N ASP A 5 10.75 3.17 -7.36
CA ASP A 5 10.53 1.72 -7.52
C ASP A 5 9.14 1.29 -7.05
N GLN A 6 8.64 1.90 -5.97
CA GLN A 6 7.31 1.60 -5.44
C GLN A 6 6.20 2.11 -6.36
N ILE A 7 6.36 3.31 -6.93
CA ILE A 7 5.41 3.86 -7.89
C ILE A 7 5.38 3.00 -9.16
N ALA A 8 6.55 2.60 -9.67
CA ALA A 8 6.62 1.74 -10.85
C ALA A 8 5.87 0.42 -10.64
N ARG A 9 6.00 -0.20 -9.47
CA ARG A 9 5.25 -1.42 -9.09
C ARG A 9 3.74 -1.19 -8.97
N LEU A 10 3.32 -0.06 -8.39
CA LEU A 10 1.90 0.28 -8.26
C LEU A 10 1.21 0.40 -9.63
N THR A 11 1.94 0.87 -10.64
CA THR A 11 1.44 1.12 -12.00
C THR A 11 1.81 0.02 -13.00
N GLU A 12 2.30 -1.13 -12.54
CA GLU A 12 2.70 -2.22 -13.43
C GLU A 12 1.51 -2.69 -14.28
N PRO A 13 1.62 -2.69 -15.63
CA PRO A 13 0.52 -3.08 -16.49
C PRO A 13 0.05 -4.51 -16.21
N GLY A 14 -1.27 -4.69 -16.08
CA GLY A 14 -1.87 -6.00 -15.79
C GLY A 14 -1.94 -6.36 -14.30
N THR A 15 -1.35 -5.54 -13.42
CA THR A 15 -1.53 -5.70 -11.97
C THR A 15 -2.93 -5.24 -11.56
N VAL A 16 -3.68 -6.16 -10.97
CA VAL A 16 -4.98 -5.87 -10.33
C VAL A 16 -4.78 -5.94 -8.83
N TRP A 17 -5.00 -4.83 -8.14
CA TRP A 17 -4.98 -4.77 -6.69
C TRP A 17 -6.35 -5.15 -6.15
N ASP A 18 -6.40 -6.06 -5.18
CA ASP A 18 -7.63 -6.47 -4.52
C ASP A 18 -8.05 -5.40 -3.50
N PHE A 19 -7.08 -4.68 -2.91
CA PHE A 19 -7.29 -3.59 -1.98
C PHE A 19 -6.38 -2.39 -2.29
N LEU A 20 -6.95 -1.19 -2.21
CA LEU A 20 -6.22 0.08 -2.16
C LEU A 20 -6.53 0.79 -0.85
N VAL A 21 -5.52 0.96 0.00
CA VAL A 21 -5.62 1.66 1.28
C VAL A 21 -5.00 3.05 1.13
N VAL A 22 -5.76 4.09 1.48
CA VAL A 22 -5.30 5.48 1.45
C VAL A 22 -5.13 5.99 2.89
N GLY A 23 -3.88 6.30 3.24
CA GLY A 23 -3.46 6.68 4.59
C GLY A 23 -2.77 5.51 5.33
N GLY A 24 -1.55 5.75 5.78
CA GLY A 24 -0.65 4.85 6.53
C GLY A 24 -0.57 5.15 8.02
N GLY A 25 -1.62 5.76 8.60
CA GLY A 25 -1.81 5.80 10.06
C GLY A 25 -2.13 4.42 10.64
N ALA A 26 -2.32 4.33 11.96
CA ALA A 26 -2.54 3.05 12.65
C ALA A 26 -3.67 2.21 12.05
N THR A 27 -4.81 2.84 11.74
CA THR A 27 -5.96 2.16 11.12
C THR A 27 -5.62 1.63 9.72
N GLY A 28 -5.03 2.46 8.87
CA GLY A 28 -4.71 2.09 7.50
C GLY A 28 -3.68 0.97 7.42
N LEU A 29 -2.65 1.01 8.27
CA LEU A 29 -1.69 -0.08 8.41
C LEU A 29 -2.37 -1.37 8.89
N GLY A 30 -3.24 -1.29 9.90
CA GLY A 30 -3.97 -2.44 10.40
C GLY A 30 -4.83 -3.10 9.31
N VAL A 31 -5.54 -2.30 8.52
CA VAL A 31 -6.34 -2.79 7.38
C VAL A 31 -5.46 -3.41 6.32
N ALA A 32 -4.34 -2.78 5.96
CA ALA A 32 -3.43 -3.31 4.94
C ALA A 32 -2.80 -4.63 5.36
N VAL A 33 -2.40 -4.76 6.63
CA VAL A 33 -1.82 -5.99 7.19
C VAL A 33 -2.87 -7.10 7.27
N ASP A 34 -4.09 -6.81 7.74
CA ASP A 34 -5.16 -7.81 7.79
C ASP A 34 -5.47 -8.34 6.38
N ALA A 35 -5.69 -7.46 5.40
CA ALA A 35 -5.97 -7.86 4.03
C ALA A 35 -4.82 -8.66 3.40
N ALA A 36 -3.57 -8.23 3.58
CA ALA A 36 -2.40 -8.94 3.06
C ALA A 36 -2.23 -10.32 3.72
N SER A 37 -2.49 -10.44 5.03
CA SER A 37 -2.42 -11.71 5.76
C SER A 37 -3.43 -12.76 5.26
N ARG A 38 -4.51 -12.30 4.63
CA ARG A 38 -5.53 -13.14 3.98
C ARG A 38 -5.19 -13.49 2.53
N GLY A 39 -4.02 -13.09 2.04
CA GLY A 39 -3.52 -13.40 0.69
C GLY A 39 -3.95 -12.42 -0.41
N HIS A 40 -4.52 -11.28 -0.05
CA HIS A 40 -4.90 -10.26 -1.01
C HIS A 40 -3.68 -9.44 -1.49
N ARG A 41 -3.72 -8.99 -2.74
CA ARG A 41 -2.78 -7.99 -3.26
C ARG A 41 -3.21 -6.61 -2.78
N VAL A 42 -2.44 -6.04 -1.87
CA VAL A 42 -2.75 -4.75 -1.22
C VAL A 42 -1.77 -3.68 -1.66
N ALA A 43 -2.30 -2.55 -2.13
CA ALA A 43 -1.56 -1.31 -2.27
C ALA A 43 -1.91 -0.37 -1.10
N LEU A 44 -0.91 0.24 -0.48
CA LEU A 44 -1.10 1.31 0.51
C LEU A 44 -0.35 2.56 0.05
N VAL A 45 -1.04 3.70 0.09
CA VAL A 45 -0.47 5.01 -0.26
C VAL A 45 -0.68 6.00 0.88
N ASP A 46 0.36 6.75 1.23
CA ASP A 46 0.30 7.88 2.16
C ASP A 46 0.97 9.10 1.52
N ARG A 47 0.52 10.30 1.92
CA ARG A 47 1.09 11.59 1.53
C ARG A 47 2.47 11.81 2.15
N HIS A 48 2.67 11.28 3.35
CA HIS A 48 3.88 11.34 4.15
C HIS A 48 4.53 9.95 4.22
N ASP A 49 5.73 9.85 4.74
CA ASP A 49 6.30 8.55 5.10
C ASP A 49 5.48 7.91 6.23
N LEU A 50 5.74 6.64 6.52
CA LEU A 50 5.05 5.89 7.56
C LEU A 50 5.06 6.65 8.89
N LEU A 51 3.89 6.77 9.52
CA LEU A 51 3.69 7.51 10.77
C LEU A 51 3.94 9.04 10.67
N GLY A 52 3.82 9.62 9.48
CA GLY A 52 3.74 11.07 9.29
C GLY A 52 5.10 11.79 9.29
N ARG A 53 6.17 11.10 8.87
CA ARG A 53 7.50 11.70 8.70
C ARG A 53 7.78 12.12 7.27
#